data_AF-A0A9D2EK31-F1
#
_entry.id   AF-A0A9D2EK31-F1
#
_cell.length_a   1.000
_cell.length_b   1.000
_cell.length_c   1.000
_cell.angle_alpha   90.00
_cell.angle_beta   90.00
_cell.angle_gamma   90.00
#
_symmetry.space_group_name_H-M   'P 1'
#
loop_
_entity.id
_entity.type
_entity.pdbx_description
1 polymer ?
#
loop_
_entity_poly.entity_id
_entity_poly.type
_entity_poly.pdbx_seq_one_letter_code
_entity_poly.pdbx_strand_id
1 'polypeptide(L)'
;DYKKLPNEVGGMDTALPEEVAGEMKALLTTYNAKEEKTFEDILDFHVKFERIHPFQDGNGRVGRLIMFKECLKYNIIPFIIEDNLKMFYYRGLKEWDNEKGYLTDTCLTAQDRYKAYLDYFRIPY
;
A
#
# COMPACT_ATOMS: atom_id res chain seq x y z
N ASP A 1 -17.35 -6.75 -5.73
CA ASP A 1 -18.23 -6.46 -4.57
C ASP A 1 -17.43 -5.91 -3.41
N TYR A 2 -17.92 -4.85 -2.78
CA TYR A 2 -17.38 -4.31 -1.52
C TYR A 2 -17.98 -5.02 -0.30
N LYS A 3 -17.40 -4.79 0.88
CA LYS A 3 -17.88 -5.32 2.15
C LYS A 3 -19.34 -4.93 2.40
N LYS A 4 -20.08 -5.83 3.03
CA LYS A 4 -21.50 -5.63 3.40
C LYS A 4 -21.69 -5.45 4.91
N LEU A 5 -20.64 -5.69 5.69
CA LEU A 5 -20.62 -5.57 7.14
C LEU A 5 -19.44 -4.65 7.53
N PRO A 6 -19.57 -3.89 8.62
CA PRO A 6 -18.43 -3.16 9.19
C PRO A 6 -17.27 -4.10 9.52
N ASN A 7 -16.05 -3.59 9.43
CA ASN A 7 -14.83 -4.29 9.81
C ASN A 7 -13.77 -3.31 10.34
N GLU A 8 -12.73 -3.86 10.95
CA GLU A 8 -11.64 -3.11 11.58
C GLU A 8 -10.27 -3.57 11.05
N VAL A 9 -9.27 -2.72 11.19
CA VAL A 9 -7.87 -3.06 10.90
C VAL A 9 -6.99 -2.60 12.06
N GLY A 10 -6.34 -3.55 12.74
CA GLY A 10 -5.47 -3.25 13.89
C GLY A 10 -6.19 -2.57 15.06
N GLY A 11 -7.49 -2.85 15.24
CA GLY A 11 -8.34 -2.25 16.27
C GLY A 11 -8.82 -0.82 15.95
N MET A 12 -8.67 -0.38 14.70
CA MET A 12 -9.22 0.88 14.21
C MET A 12 -10.41 0.62 13.30
N ASP A 13 -11.49 1.37 13.52
CA ASP A 13 -12.65 1.37 12.63
C ASP A 13 -12.24 1.81 11.22
N THR A 14 -12.91 1.24 10.23
CA THR A 14 -12.72 1.54 8.80
C THR A 14 -14.02 2.10 8.24
N ALA A 15 -14.00 2.59 6.99
CA ALA A 15 -15.18 3.15 6.33
C ALA A 15 -16.41 2.25 6.45
N LEU A 16 -17.61 2.80 6.65
CA LEU A 16 -18.82 2.00 6.68
C LEU A 16 -19.11 1.40 5.29
N PRO A 17 -19.78 0.24 5.19
CA PRO A 17 -20.10 -0.39 3.91
C PRO A 17 -20.70 0.55 2.85
N GLU A 18 -21.59 1.45 3.28
CA GLU A 18 -22.25 2.46 2.46
C GLU A 18 -21.33 3.59 1.98
N GLU A 19 -20.24 3.85 2.71
CA GLU A 19 -19.26 4.91 2.40
C GLU A 19 -18.16 4.43 1.44
N VAL A 20 -17.83 3.14 1.48
CA VAL A 20 -16.72 2.53 0.70
C VAL A 20 -16.74 2.95 -0.77
N ALA A 21 -17.91 2.92 -1.42
CA ALA A 21 -18.01 3.23 -2.83
C ALA A 21 -17.65 4.69 -3.15
N GLY A 22 -18.08 5.63 -2.30
CA GLY A 22 -17.76 7.04 -2.42
C GLY A 22 -16.28 7.31 -2.16
N GLU A 23 -15.75 6.74 -1.08
CA GLU A 23 -14.35 6.92 -0.70
C GLU A 23 -13.37 6.31 -1.70
N MET A 24 -13.64 5.10 -2.18
CA MET A 24 -12.82 4.46 -3.23
C MET A 24 -12.84 5.29 -4.52
N LYS A 25 -14.00 5.84 -4.91
CA LYS A 25 -14.09 6.72 -6.08
C LYS A 25 -13.25 7.99 -5.89
N ALA A 26 -13.33 8.61 -4.72
CA ALA A 26 -12.55 9.81 -4.39
C ALA A 26 -11.04 9.53 -4.38
N LEU A 27 -10.62 8.41 -3.76
CA LEU A 27 -9.24 7.95 -3.73
C LEU A 27 -8.69 7.73 -5.14
N LEU A 28 -9.41 6.96 -5.97
CA LEU A 28 -9.00 6.68 -7.34
C LEU A 28 -8.98 7.94 -8.22
N THR A 29 -9.93 8.85 -8.04
CA THR A 29 -9.97 10.13 -8.78
C THR A 29 -8.76 10.98 -8.44
N THR A 30 -8.47 11.15 -7.15
CA THR A 30 -7.33 11.93 -6.66
C THR A 30 -6.01 11.34 -7.13
N TYR A 31 -5.87 10.02 -7.00
CA TYR A 31 -4.66 9.33 -7.42
C TYR A 31 -4.46 9.45 -8.93
N ASN A 32 -5.46 9.14 -9.75
CA ASN A 32 -5.35 9.19 -11.21
C ASN A 32 -5.22 10.60 -11.80
N ALA A 33 -5.51 11.66 -11.03
CA ALA A 33 -5.36 13.04 -11.48
C ALA A 33 -3.90 13.47 -11.66
N LYS A 34 -2.92 12.80 -11.00
CA LYS A 34 -1.50 13.04 -11.29
C LYS A 34 -1.08 12.19 -12.51
N GLU A 35 -0.23 12.72 -13.39
CA GLU A 35 0.25 11.94 -14.54
C GLU A 35 1.34 10.95 -14.12
N GLU A 36 2.38 11.46 -13.45
CA GLU A 36 3.45 10.66 -12.87
C GLU A 36 3.15 10.33 -11.39
N LYS A 37 3.69 9.21 -10.90
CA LYS A 37 3.59 8.80 -9.50
C LYS A 37 4.96 8.66 -8.89
N THR A 38 5.14 9.31 -7.75
CA THR A 38 6.30 9.08 -6.90
C THR A 38 6.09 7.85 -6.02
N PHE A 39 7.15 7.37 -5.39
CA PHE A 39 7.05 6.29 -4.41
C PHE A 39 6.13 6.66 -3.24
N GLU A 40 6.23 7.91 -2.75
CA GLU A 40 5.37 8.40 -1.68
C GLU A 40 3.89 8.42 -2.09
N ASP A 41 3.56 8.77 -3.35
CA ASP A 41 2.18 8.73 -3.85
C ASP A 41 1.59 7.31 -3.80
N ILE A 42 2.40 6.30 -4.11
CA ILE A 42 1.99 4.89 -4.07
C ILE A 42 1.76 4.43 -2.63
N LEU A 43 2.65 4.82 -1.70
CA LEU A 43 2.52 4.50 -0.28
C LEU A 43 1.29 5.20 0.33
N ASP A 44 1.07 6.47 0.01
CA ASP A 44 -0.09 7.24 0.47
C ASP A 44 -1.41 6.62 -0.04
N PHE A 45 -1.45 6.20 -1.31
CA PHE A 45 -2.59 5.47 -1.86
C PHE A 45 -2.85 4.19 -1.05
N HIS A 46 -1.80 3.42 -0.77
CA HIS A 46 -1.92 2.16 -0.05
C HIS A 46 -2.42 2.35 1.38
N VAL A 47 -1.92 3.35 2.10
CA VAL A 47 -2.41 3.70 3.44
C VAL A 47 -3.90 4.05 3.40
N LYS A 48 -4.31 4.89 2.45
CA LYS A 48 -5.73 5.28 2.30
C LYS A 48 -6.60 4.08 1.93
N PHE A 49 -6.13 3.21 1.03
CA PHE A 49 -6.83 1.98 0.67
C PHE A 49 -7.02 1.06 1.87
N GLU A 50 -5.99 0.86 2.70
CA GLU A 50 -6.09 0.04 3.92
C GLU A 50 -7.05 0.63 4.96
N ARG A 51 -7.15 1.97 5.05
CA ARG A 51 -8.08 2.69 5.94
C ARG A 51 -9.54 2.60 5.47
N ILE A 52 -9.79 2.65 4.16
CA ILE A 52 -11.12 2.39 3.59
C ILE A 52 -11.52 0.93 3.83
N HIS A 53 -10.56 0.02 3.68
CA HIS A 53 -10.71 -1.42 3.89
C HIS A 53 -11.92 -1.99 3.12
N PRO A 54 -11.94 -1.86 1.77
CA PRO A 54 -13.16 -1.99 0.97
C PRO A 54 -13.75 -3.40 0.89
N PHE A 55 -12.97 -4.44 1.22
CA PHE A 55 -13.38 -5.84 1.14
C PHE A 55 -13.56 -6.46 2.52
N GLN A 56 -14.27 -7.59 2.60
CA GLN A 56 -14.47 -8.30 3.87
C GLN A 56 -13.17 -8.93 4.39
N ASP A 57 -12.36 -9.47 3.48
CA ASP A 57 -11.03 -10.00 3.71
C ASP A 57 -10.19 -9.77 2.44
N GLY A 58 -8.88 -9.82 2.58
CA GLY A 58 -7.95 -9.74 1.46
C GLY A 58 -7.43 -8.34 1.18
N ASN A 59 -7.87 -7.31 1.91
CA ASN A 59 -7.43 -5.92 1.74
C ASN A 59 -5.89 -5.83 1.73
N GLY A 60 -5.23 -6.32 2.77
CA GLY A 60 -3.77 -6.33 2.84
C GLY A 60 -3.08 -7.01 1.65
N ARG A 61 -3.66 -8.08 1.09
CA ARG A 61 -3.11 -8.78 -0.09
C ARG A 61 -3.30 -7.93 -1.34
N VAL A 62 -4.50 -7.39 -1.54
CA VAL A 62 -4.85 -6.53 -2.68
C VAL A 62 -4.04 -5.23 -2.66
N GLY A 63 -3.95 -4.55 -1.53
CA GLY A 63 -3.20 -3.30 -1.38
C GLY A 63 -1.72 -3.48 -1.73
N ARG A 64 -1.07 -4.54 -1.22
CA ARG A 64 0.32 -4.85 -1.60
C ARG A 64 0.49 -5.20 -3.07
N LEU A 65 -0.46 -5.91 -3.67
CA LEU A 65 -0.44 -6.17 -5.12
C LEU A 65 -0.61 -4.88 -5.94
N ILE A 66 -1.43 -3.95 -5.48
CA ILE A 66 -1.57 -2.64 -6.12
C ILE A 66 -0.26 -1.86 -6.03
N MET A 67 0.37 -1.77 -4.86
CA MET A 67 1.68 -1.11 -4.71
C MET A 67 2.72 -1.71 -5.66
N PHE A 68 2.81 -3.04 -5.71
CA PHE A 68 3.75 -3.75 -6.58
C PHE A 68 3.50 -3.41 -8.06
N LYS A 69 2.24 -3.47 -8.50
CA LYS A 69 1.83 -3.18 -9.88
C LYS A 69 2.06 -1.71 -10.25
N GLU A 70 1.82 -0.78 -9.34
CA GLU A 70 2.06 0.65 -9.58
C GLU A 70 3.55 0.97 -9.60
N CYS A 71 4.38 0.34 -8.78
CA CYS A 71 5.83 0.50 -8.87
C CYS A 71 6.33 0.11 -10.27
N LEU A 72 5.92 -1.07 -10.77
CA LEU A 72 6.25 -1.50 -12.13
C LEU A 72 5.78 -0.53 -13.21
N LYS A 73 4.58 0.04 -13.06
CA LYS A 73 4.00 0.96 -14.04
C LYS A 73 4.81 2.25 -14.20
N TYR A 74 5.37 2.79 -13.12
CA TYR A 74 6.09 4.07 -13.13
C TYR A 74 7.60 3.91 -12.99
N ASN A 75 8.16 2.76 -13.40
CA ASN A 75 9.60 2.47 -13.36
C ASN A 75 10.22 2.68 -11.96
N ILE A 76 9.46 2.37 -10.91
CA ILE A 76 9.95 2.30 -9.54
C ILE A 76 10.25 0.84 -9.22
N ILE A 77 11.36 0.57 -8.55
CA ILE A 77 11.71 -0.79 -8.13
C ILE A 77 10.59 -1.36 -7.25
N PRO A 78 9.99 -2.50 -7.61
CA PRO A 78 8.96 -3.08 -6.77
C PRO A 78 9.59 -3.74 -5.54
N PHE A 79 8.77 -4.14 -4.58
CA PHE A 79 9.24 -4.73 -3.33
C PHE A 79 8.22 -5.71 -2.76
N ILE A 80 8.70 -6.59 -1.89
CA ILE A 80 7.86 -7.57 -1.19
C ILE A 80 8.09 -7.38 0.31
N ILE A 81 7.00 -7.15 1.06
CA ILE A 81 7.05 -7.10 2.52
C ILE A 81 7.15 -8.52 3.06
N GLU A 82 8.36 -8.93 3.41
CA GLU A 82 8.66 -10.21 4.07
C GLU A 82 8.19 -10.24 5.53
N ASP A 83 8.05 -11.43 6.10
CA ASP A 83 7.48 -11.63 7.44
C ASP A 83 8.29 -10.94 8.54
N ASN A 84 9.61 -10.87 8.40
CA ASN A 84 10.48 -10.16 9.36
C ASN A 84 10.29 -8.62 9.33
N LEU A 85 9.73 -8.04 8.27
CA LEU A 85 9.41 -6.62 8.16
C LEU A 85 7.96 -6.30 8.56
N LYS A 86 7.13 -7.33 8.78
CA LYS A 86 5.69 -7.21 8.99
C LYS A 86 5.31 -6.27 10.13
N MET A 87 6.01 -6.35 11.26
CA MET A 87 5.75 -5.49 12.42
C MET A 87 6.10 -4.02 12.13
N PHE A 88 7.19 -3.76 11.41
CA PHE A 88 7.57 -2.41 10.99
C PHE A 88 6.58 -1.84 9.97
N TYR A 89 6.12 -2.68 9.04
CA TYR A 89 5.09 -2.32 8.08
C TYR A 89 3.78 -1.92 8.76
N TYR A 90 3.29 -2.70 9.74
CA TYR A 90 2.08 -2.34 10.49
C TYR A 90 2.25 -1.06 11.31
N ARG A 91 3.42 -0.84 11.92
CA ARG A 91 3.74 0.43 12.58
C ARG A 91 3.72 1.58 11.58
N GLY A 92 4.31 1.40 10.40
CA GLY A 92 4.33 2.40 9.35
C GLY A 92 2.94 2.81 8.88
N LEU A 93 2.03 1.86 8.67
CA LEU A 93 0.64 2.15 8.32
C LEU A 93 -0.07 2.97 9.40
N LYS A 94 0.15 2.61 10.67
CA LYS A 94 -0.46 3.28 11.82
C LYS A 94 0.04 4.72 11.98
N GLU A 95 1.35 4.92 11.82
CA GLU A 95 2.01 6.19 12.09
C GLU A 95 2.13 7.11 10.87
N TRP A 96 1.50 6.77 9.73
CA TRP A 96 1.67 7.51 8.47
C TRP A 96 1.45 9.02 8.58
N ASP A 97 0.46 9.47 9.36
CA ASP A 97 0.17 10.90 9.52
C ASP A 97 1.10 11.61 10.51
N ASN A 98 1.81 10.84 11.35
CA ASN A 98 2.74 11.37 12.36
C ASN A 98 4.19 11.35 11.86
N GLU A 99 4.61 10.23 11.28
CA GLU A 99 5.97 9.99 10.79
C GLU A 99 5.92 9.00 9.62
N LYS A 100 5.89 9.55 8.40
CA LYS A 100 5.87 8.78 7.15
C LYS A 100 7.11 7.88 7.00
N GLY A 101 8.24 8.27 7.59
CA GLY A 101 9.50 7.53 7.51
C GLY A 101 9.37 6.08 7.95
N TYR A 102 8.52 5.75 8.93
CA TYR A 102 8.36 4.37 9.39
C TYR A 102 7.90 3.42 8.27
N LEU A 103 6.94 3.84 7.44
CA LEU A 103 6.50 3.01 6.31
C LEU A 103 7.49 3.10 5.16
N THR A 104 7.93 4.31 4.83
CA THR A 104 8.85 4.55 3.71
C THR A 104 10.14 3.74 3.86
N ASP A 105 10.81 3.82 5.01
CA ASP A 105 12.08 3.12 5.26
C ASP A 105 11.91 1.60 5.28
N THR A 106 10.76 1.11 5.77
CA THR A 106 10.42 -0.32 5.72
C THR A 106 10.30 -0.80 4.27
N CYS A 107 9.63 -0.02 3.43
CA CYS A 107 9.46 -0.34 2.01
C CYS A 107 10.76 -0.18 1.22
N LEU A 108 11.60 0.82 1.53
CA LEU A 108 12.95 0.99 0.94
C LEU A 108 13.85 -0.20 1.31
N THR A 109 13.82 -0.67 2.56
CA THR A 109 14.54 -1.87 3.00
C THR A 109 14.09 -3.11 2.20
N ALA A 110 12.79 -3.23 1.94
CA ALA A 110 12.25 -4.31 1.11
C ALA A 110 12.65 -4.17 -0.38
N GLN A 111 12.75 -2.94 -0.91
CA GLN A 111 13.28 -2.69 -2.25
C GLN A 111 14.74 -3.12 -2.36
N ASP A 112 15.59 -2.84 -1.37
CA ASP A 112 17.00 -3.24 -1.41
C ASP A 112 17.18 -4.76 -1.43
N ARG A 113 16.31 -5.51 -0.74
CA ARG A 113 16.27 -6.98 -0.87
C ARG A 113 15.82 -7.43 -2.25
N TYR A 114 14.82 -6.76 -2.81
CA TYR A 114 14.35 -7.06 -4.16
C TYR A 114 15.43 -6.80 -5.21
N LYS A 115 16.17 -5.68 -5.10
CA LYS A 115 17.34 -5.38 -5.93
C LYS A 115 18.39 -6.47 -5.85
N ALA A 116 18.69 -6.98 -4.65
CA ALA A 116 19.63 -8.10 -4.49
C ALA A 116 19.16 -9.37 -5.22
N TYR A 117 17.85 -9.63 -5.28
CA TYR A 117 17.31 -10.72 -6.12
C TYR A 117 17.46 -10.43 -7.61
N LEU A 118 17.17 -9.20 -8.06
CA LEU A 118 17.36 -8.81 -9.45
C LEU A 118 18.83 -8.95 -9.88
N ASP A 119 19.76 -8.51 -9.03
CA ASP A 119 21.20 -8.67 -9.24
C ASP A 119 21.60 -10.14 -9.33
N TYR A 120 21.10 -11.00 -8.42
CA TYR A 120 21.34 -12.44 -8.45
C TYR A 120 20.88 -13.08 -9.75
N PHE A 121 19.69 -12.71 -10.25
CA PHE A 121 19.14 -13.19 -11.52
C PHE A 121 19.63 -12.41 -12.75
N ARG A 122 20.50 -11.40 -12.58
CA ARG A 122 21.05 -10.54 -13.65
C ARG A 122 19.99 -9.81 -14.45
N ILE A 123 18.94 -9.34 -13.77
CA ILE A 123 17.86 -8.55 -14.36
C ILE A 123 18.22 -7.06 -14.18
N PRO A 124 18.38 -6.29 -15.27
CA PRO A 124 18.64 -4.86 -15.17
C PRO A 124 17.39 -4.10 -14.68
N TYR A 125 17.63 -3.03 -13.92
CA TYR A 125 16.58 -2.18 -13.35
C TYR A 125 17.02 -0.71 -13.25
#